data_AF-A0AAW0G9T6-F1
#
_entry.id   AF-A0AAW0G9T6-F1
#
_cell.length_a   1.000
_cell.length_b   1.000
_cell.length_c   1.000
_cell.angle_alpha   90.00
_cell.angle_beta   90.00
_cell.angle_gamma   90.00
#
_symmetry.space_group_name_H-M   'P 1'
#
loop_
_entity.id
_entity.type
_entity.pdbx_description
1 polymer ?
#
loop_
_entity_poly.entity_id
_entity_poly.type
_entity_poly.pdbx_seq_one_letter_code
_entity_poly.pdbx_strand_id
1 'polypeptide(L)'
;MSISLENAMSLFLEAISHFGELHVTEDELDWLHQACPYFARDYLDYLRDLRFKPEQVKVTFTPQSEDQNLGRVEIEATGLWVETILWEVPLMAVLSELHFTTGDTDWNYDGQEELAYSKGKQLLEAGCIISEFGTRRRRSYHIQDLVVQSLLKVAKDLPDLGGKVMGTSNVHLAYKHKTNPIGTIAHEWFMAVGAIHGYDNANGKALDLWETTYPNVLLLALTDTFSTEAFFQDFVQDPARARRWRGLRQDSGDPYVYAPRAKEIYQSMGIDHREKMIIFSDAVNLDKALRLKKQCDEIGFQSSFGIGTFLTNDFCSLSSGGREKSKALNMVIKLNNVGGQHCVKISDELTKNTGDPDTVRRVKKIFRITI
;
A
#
# COMPACT_ATOMS: atom_id res chain seq x y z
N MET A 1 -15.91 -18.63 -25.27
CA MET A 1 -14.89 -18.00 -26.14
C MET A 1 -13.61 -17.99 -25.31
N SER A 2 -12.66 -18.89 -25.59
CA SER A 2 -11.41 -19.00 -24.82
C SER A 2 -10.44 -17.93 -25.32
N ILE A 3 -10.09 -16.97 -24.46
CA ILE A 3 -9.07 -15.97 -24.78
C ILE A 3 -7.71 -16.63 -24.52
N SER A 4 -6.86 -16.70 -25.55
CA SER A 4 -5.48 -17.19 -25.39
C SER A 4 -4.65 -16.19 -24.57
N LEU A 5 -3.69 -16.68 -23.80
CA LEU A 5 -2.84 -15.82 -22.98
C LEU A 5 -1.90 -14.93 -23.81
N GLU A 6 -1.60 -15.31 -25.06
CA GLU A 6 -0.96 -14.42 -26.04
C GLU A 6 -1.75 -13.12 -26.24
N ASN A 7 -3.09 -13.21 -26.28
CA ASN A 7 -3.94 -12.02 -26.37
C ASN A 7 -3.91 -11.21 -25.07
N ALA A 8 -3.92 -11.85 -23.89
CA ALA A 8 -3.84 -11.13 -22.62
C ALA A 8 -2.52 -10.37 -22.45
N MET A 9 -1.39 -10.97 -22.87
CA MET A 9 -0.09 -10.30 -22.86
C MET A 9 0.00 -9.17 -23.89
N SER A 10 -0.56 -9.37 -25.08
CA SER A 10 -0.67 -8.30 -26.08
C SER A 10 -1.47 -7.11 -25.56
N LEU A 11 -2.63 -7.37 -24.94
CA LEU A 11 -3.46 -6.34 -24.32
C LEU A 11 -2.74 -5.63 -23.17
N PHE A 12 -1.92 -6.34 -22.40
CA PHE A 12 -1.14 -5.72 -21.34
C PHE A 12 -0.06 -4.78 -21.89
N LEU A 13 0.66 -5.21 -22.95
CA LEU A 13 1.64 -4.38 -23.63
C LEU A 13 1.01 -3.15 -24.31
N GLU A 14 -0.17 -3.32 -24.90
CA GLU A 14 -0.98 -2.22 -25.45
C GLU A 14 -1.42 -1.25 -24.35
N ALA A 15 -1.91 -1.75 -23.21
CA ALA A 15 -2.23 -0.90 -22.07
C ALA A 15 -1.00 -0.13 -21.55
N ILE A 16 0.18 -0.75 -21.55
CA ILE A 16 1.45 -0.11 -21.17
C ILE A 16 1.80 1.04 -22.13
N SER A 17 1.62 0.86 -23.44
CA SER A 17 1.95 1.91 -24.41
C SER A 17 1.09 3.16 -24.23
N HIS A 18 -0.20 3.01 -23.90
CA HIS A 18 -1.11 4.12 -23.64
C HIS A 18 -0.73 4.98 -22.42
N PHE A 19 0.07 4.48 -21.47
CA PHE A 19 0.57 5.33 -20.38
C PHE A 19 1.39 6.52 -20.89
N GLY A 20 2.05 6.39 -22.04
CA GLY A 20 2.81 7.49 -22.65
C GLY A 20 1.95 8.68 -23.10
N GLU A 21 0.64 8.48 -23.24
CA GLU A 21 -0.33 9.53 -23.61
C GLU A 21 -0.88 10.27 -22.38
N LEU A 22 -0.72 9.69 -21.19
CA LEU A 22 -1.21 10.28 -19.94
C LEU A 22 -0.39 11.51 -19.57
N HIS A 23 -1.12 12.52 -19.15
CA HIS A 23 -0.59 13.74 -18.58
C HIS A 23 -1.57 14.25 -17.55
N VAL A 24 -1.05 14.86 -16.49
CA VAL A 24 -1.91 15.53 -15.51
C VAL A 24 -2.55 16.75 -16.17
N THR A 25 -3.84 16.94 -15.91
CA THR A 25 -4.56 18.13 -16.35
C THR A 25 -4.36 19.29 -15.37
N GLU A 26 -4.59 20.53 -15.81
CA GLU A 26 -4.50 21.69 -14.90
C GLU A 26 -5.52 21.60 -13.76
N ASP A 27 -6.73 21.10 -14.02
CA ASP A 27 -7.75 20.89 -12.98
C ASP A 27 -7.28 19.87 -11.91
N GLU A 28 -6.61 18.79 -12.32
CA GLU A 28 -6.05 17.80 -11.40
C GLU A 28 -4.88 18.37 -10.59
N LEU A 29 -4.02 19.19 -11.19
CA LEU A 29 -2.94 19.90 -10.49
C LEU A 29 -3.46 20.90 -9.48
N ASP A 30 -4.44 21.72 -9.86
CA ASP A 30 -5.06 22.72 -8.98
C ASP A 30 -5.76 22.06 -7.80
N TRP A 31 -6.45 20.94 -8.04
CA TRP A 31 -7.01 20.14 -6.96
C TRP A 31 -5.92 19.53 -6.07
N LEU A 32 -4.87 18.96 -6.66
CA LEU A 32 -3.78 18.33 -5.90
C LEU A 32 -3.07 19.34 -5.00
N HIS A 33 -2.85 20.57 -5.49
CA HIS A 33 -2.31 21.67 -4.69
C HIS A 33 -3.18 21.94 -3.45
N GLN A 34 -4.51 21.99 -3.61
CA GLN A 34 -5.44 22.27 -2.52
C GLN A 34 -5.58 21.10 -1.55
N ALA A 35 -5.67 19.86 -2.06
CA ALA A 35 -5.87 18.65 -1.28
C ALA A 35 -4.58 18.21 -0.55
N CYS A 36 -3.42 18.48 -1.16
CA CYS A 36 -2.10 18.10 -0.68
C CYS A 36 -1.16 19.33 -0.62
N PRO A 37 -1.44 20.32 0.26
CA PRO A 37 -0.72 21.59 0.32
C PRO A 37 0.75 21.46 0.75
N TYR A 38 1.17 20.26 1.13
CA TYR A 38 2.55 19.92 1.47
C TYR A 38 3.43 19.59 0.25
N PHE A 39 2.85 19.47 -0.95
CA PHE A 39 3.65 19.35 -2.17
C PHE A 39 4.25 20.71 -2.54
N ALA A 40 5.57 20.73 -2.69
CA ALA A 40 6.29 21.92 -3.14
C ALA A 40 5.94 22.26 -4.59
N ARG A 41 6.04 23.54 -4.94
CA ARG A 41 5.66 24.05 -6.26
C ARG A 41 6.48 23.42 -7.39
N ASP A 42 7.76 23.23 -7.17
CA ASP A 42 8.67 22.57 -8.11
C ASP A 42 8.27 21.11 -8.38
N TYR A 43 7.76 20.40 -7.37
CA TYR A 43 7.21 19.06 -7.57
C TYR A 43 5.92 19.08 -8.41
N LEU A 44 5.02 20.05 -8.19
CA LEU A 44 3.83 20.21 -9.03
C LEU A 44 4.19 20.59 -10.47
N ASP A 45 5.20 21.45 -10.66
CA ASP A 45 5.72 21.81 -11.98
C ASP A 45 6.35 20.58 -12.67
N TYR A 46 7.08 19.74 -11.92
CA TYR A 46 7.55 18.45 -12.44
C TYR A 46 6.41 17.54 -12.89
N LEU A 47 5.33 17.42 -12.09
CA LEU A 47 4.17 16.59 -12.45
C LEU A 47 3.46 17.09 -13.72
N ARG A 48 3.42 18.41 -13.95
CA ARG A 48 2.87 18.99 -15.19
C ARG A 48 3.57 18.45 -16.45
N ASP A 49 4.90 18.39 -16.39
CA ASP A 49 5.74 18.00 -17.52
C ASP A 49 6.01 16.48 -17.56
N LEU A 50 5.72 15.77 -16.46
CA LEU A 50 5.90 14.33 -16.37
C LEU A 50 5.12 13.61 -17.47
N ARG A 51 5.81 12.72 -18.17
CA ARG A 51 5.21 11.71 -19.05
C ARG A 51 5.77 10.36 -18.68
N PHE A 52 4.92 9.34 -18.63
CA PHE A 52 5.40 7.97 -18.56
C PHE A 52 6.20 7.65 -19.82
N LYS A 53 7.23 6.83 -19.66
CA LYS A 53 8.11 6.36 -20.73
C LYS A 53 7.95 4.85 -20.86
N PRO A 54 7.01 4.34 -21.68
CA PRO A 54 6.73 2.90 -21.78
C PRO A 54 7.98 2.05 -22.06
N GLU A 55 8.99 2.60 -22.73
CA GLU A 55 10.28 1.96 -22.97
C GLU A 55 11.08 1.61 -21.69
N GLN A 56 10.73 2.20 -20.54
CA GLN A 56 11.28 1.84 -19.24
C GLN A 56 10.77 0.48 -18.74
N VAL A 57 9.64 0.00 -19.28
CA VAL A 57 8.96 -1.21 -18.81
C VAL A 57 9.24 -2.38 -19.76
N LYS A 58 9.88 -3.42 -19.22
CA LYS A 58 10.06 -4.70 -19.88
C LYS A 58 9.16 -5.74 -19.24
N VAL A 59 8.39 -6.44 -20.07
CA VAL A 59 7.51 -7.53 -19.63
C VAL A 59 7.95 -8.83 -20.31
N THR A 60 8.14 -9.88 -19.51
CA THR A 60 8.48 -11.22 -19.99
C THR A 60 7.41 -12.20 -19.51
N PHE A 61 6.98 -13.11 -20.39
CA PHE A 61 6.10 -14.20 -20.04
C PHE A 61 6.82 -15.54 -20.24
N THR A 62 6.79 -16.40 -19.21
CA THR A 62 7.38 -17.74 -19.22
C THR A 62 6.30 -18.78 -18.94
N PRO A 63 5.91 -19.63 -19.91
CA PRO A 63 4.96 -20.72 -19.68
C PRO A 63 5.42 -21.66 -18.56
N GLN A 64 4.49 -22.14 -17.72
CA GLN A 64 4.80 -23.04 -16.60
C GLN A 64 4.27 -24.46 -16.76
N SER A 65 3.47 -24.74 -17.78
CA SER A 65 2.96 -26.09 -18.08
C SER A 65 2.79 -26.28 -19.59
N GLU A 66 2.36 -27.48 -20.00
CA GLU A 66 1.93 -27.74 -21.38
C GLU A 66 0.72 -26.89 -21.79
N ASP A 67 -0.03 -26.36 -20.81
CA ASP A 67 -1.00 -25.31 -21.07
C ASP A 67 -0.27 -23.99 -21.30
N GLN A 68 -0.13 -23.62 -22.57
CA GLN A 68 0.49 -22.37 -22.99
C GLN A 68 -0.24 -21.12 -22.46
N ASN A 69 -1.43 -21.28 -21.87
CA ASN A 69 -2.17 -20.21 -21.23
C ASN A 69 -1.86 -20.03 -19.73
N LEU A 70 -0.95 -20.81 -19.16
CA LEU A 70 -0.51 -20.66 -17.77
C LEU A 70 0.98 -20.42 -17.71
N GLY A 71 1.38 -19.37 -16.98
CA GLY A 71 2.78 -19.09 -16.78
C GLY A 71 3.06 -17.92 -15.86
N ARG A 72 4.33 -17.56 -15.81
CA ARG A 72 4.86 -16.49 -14.97
C ARG A 72 5.03 -15.22 -15.79
N VAL A 73 4.47 -14.12 -15.30
CA VAL A 73 4.74 -12.78 -15.82
C VAL A 73 5.83 -12.13 -14.95
N GLU A 74 6.88 -11.63 -15.60
CA GLU A 74 7.94 -10.83 -14.97
C GLU A 74 7.89 -9.42 -15.56
N ILE A 75 7.88 -8.42 -14.69
CA ILE A 75 7.81 -7.00 -15.06
C ILE A 75 9.01 -6.31 -14.43
N GLU A 76 9.77 -5.59 -15.24
CA GLU A 76 10.89 -4.77 -14.80
C GLU A 76 10.69 -3.33 -15.31
N ALA A 77 10.73 -2.35 -14.42
CA ALA A 77 10.72 -0.94 -14.76
C ALA A 77 12.07 -0.31 -14.36
N THR A 78 12.83 0.17 -15.35
CA THR A 78 14.22 0.63 -15.15
C THR A 78 14.42 2.03 -15.70
N GLY A 79 15.03 2.91 -14.89
CA GLY A 79 15.22 4.32 -15.20
C GLY A 79 15.61 5.14 -13.97
N LEU A 80 15.51 6.47 -14.08
CA LEU A 80 15.65 7.35 -12.91
C LEU A 80 14.50 7.06 -11.93
N TRP A 81 14.80 6.95 -10.63
CA TRP A 81 13.78 6.57 -9.64
C TRP A 81 12.60 7.54 -9.62
N VAL A 82 12.85 8.85 -9.80
CA VAL A 82 11.79 9.87 -9.92
C VAL A 82 10.84 9.64 -11.11
N GLU A 83 11.32 9.01 -12.19
CA GLU A 83 10.51 8.69 -13.37
C GLU A 83 9.81 7.32 -13.24
N THR A 84 10.43 6.36 -12.54
CA THR A 84 9.93 4.98 -12.46
C THR A 84 9.08 4.68 -11.23
N ILE A 85 9.14 5.54 -10.20
CA ILE A 85 8.37 5.41 -8.93
C ILE A 85 6.87 5.23 -9.16
N LEU A 86 6.30 5.83 -10.20
CA LEU A 86 4.86 5.80 -10.47
C LEU A 86 4.38 4.54 -11.19
N TRP A 87 5.27 3.63 -11.60
CA TRP A 87 4.89 2.43 -12.36
C TRP A 87 4.26 1.31 -11.51
N GLU A 88 4.60 1.19 -10.21
CA GLU A 88 4.12 0.07 -9.37
C GLU A 88 2.59 -0.06 -9.42
N VAL A 89 1.89 1.01 -9.04
CA VAL A 89 0.45 0.96 -8.82
C VAL A 89 -0.33 0.75 -10.11
N PRO A 90 -0.08 1.49 -11.21
CA PRO A 90 -0.84 1.33 -12.44
C PRO A 90 -0.56 -0.02 -13.11
N LEU A 91 0.68 -0.50 -13.16
CA LEU A 91 1.00 -1.80 -13.77
C LEU A 91 0.29 -2.94 -13.04
N MET A 92 0.29 -2.93 -11.71
CA MET A 92 -0.43 -3.93 -10.92
C MET A 92 -1.95 -3.83 -11.11
N ALA A 93 -2.51 -2.62 -11.09
CA ALA A 93 -3.95 -2.43 -11.27
C ALA A 93 -4.42 -2.93 -12.65
N VAL A 94 -3.69 -2.61 -13.72
CA VAL A 94 -3.99 -3.06 -15.09
C VAL A 94 -3.84 -4.57 -15.20
N LEU A 95 -2.76 -5.16 -14.67
CA LEU A 95 -2.56 -6.61 -14.72
C LEU A 95 -3.67 -7.37 -13.97
N SER A 96 -4.11 -6.84 -12.81
CA SER A 96 -5.23 -7.38 -12.04
C SER A 96 -6.51 -7.38 -12.89
N GLU A 97 -6.82 -6.23 -13.48
CA GLU A 97 -8.04 -6.03 -14.25
C GLU A 97 -8.07 -6.91 -15.49
N LEU A 98 -6.98 -6.95 -16.26
CA LEU A 98 -6.83 -7.84 -17.42
C LEU A 98 -7.03 -9.30 -17.04
N HIS A 99 -6.43 -9.76 -15.94
CA HIS A 99 -6.60 -11.14 -15.47
C HIS A 99 -8.08 -11.49 -15.27
N PHE A 100 -8.87 -10.58 -14.70
CA PHE A 100 -10.30 -10.82 -14.43
C PHE A 100 -11.23 -10.50 -15.61
N THR A 101 -10.78 -9.74 -16.61
CA THR A 101 -11.56 -9.50 -17.83
C THR A 101 -11.29 -10.52 -18.92
N THR A 102 -10.12 -11.17 -18.92
CA THR A 102 -9.73 -12.09 -19.99
C THR A 102 -9.44 -13.52 -19.54
N GLY A 103 -9.00 -13.72 -18.29
CA GLY A 103 -8.66 -15.02 -17.73
C GLY A 103 -9.79 -15.59 -16.88
N ASP A 104 -9.85 -15.19 -15.61
CA ASP A 104 -10.92 -15.57 -14.68
C ASP A 104 -12.12 -14.63 -14.87
N THR A 105 -13.08 -15.04 -15.69
CA THR A 105 -14.30 -14.27 -16.03
C THR A 105 -15.56 -14.80 -15.34
N ASP A 106 -15.43 -15.78 -14.43
CA ASP A 106 -16.54 -16.43 -13.73
C ASP A 106 -17.02 -15.63 -12.52
N TRP A 107 -17.33 -14.35 -12.73
CA TRP A 107 -17.75 -13.39 -11.70
C TRP A 107 -18.57 -12.26 -12.34
N ASN A 108 -19.34 -11.54 -11.52
CA ASN A 108 -20.05 -10.33 -11.96
C ASN A 108 -20.11 -9.30 -10.83
N TYR A 109 -20.81 -8.18 -11.07
CA TYR A 109 -20.93 -7.07 -10.14
C TYR A 109 -22.09 -7.21 -9.14
N ASP A 110 -22.91 -8.26 -9.23
CA ASP A 110 -24.12 -8.38 -8.44
C ASP A 110 -23.80 -8.43 -6.93
N GLY A 111 -24.52 -7.63 -6.14
CA GLY A 111 -24.37 -7.59 -4.69
C GLY A 111 -23.12 -6.85 -4.17
N GLN A 112 -22.27 -6.31 -5.05
CA GLN A 112 -21.01 -5.67 -4.63
C GLN A 112 -21.25 -4.33 -3.93
N GLU A 113 -22.28 -3.57 -4.30
CA GLU A 113 -22.63 -2.31 -3.62
C GLU A 113 -23.07 -2.59 -2.18
N GLU A 114 -23.98 -3.56 -2.01
CA GLU A 114 -24.51 -4.00 -0.73
C GLU A 114 -23.42 -4.61 0.15
N LEU A 115 -22.50 -5.38 -0.45
CA LEU A 115 -21.36 -5.96 0.26
C LEU A 115 -20.41 -4.86 0.77
N ALA A 116 -20.06 -3.89 -0.08
CA ALA A 116 -19.20 -2.77 0.31
C ALA A 116 -19.85 -1.90 1.39
N TYR A 117 -21.15 -1.59 1.23
CA TYR A 117 -21.93 -0.86 2.23
C TYR A 117 -21.98 -1.61 3.56
N SER A 118 -22.27 -2.92 3.54
CA SER A 118 -22.34 -3.76 4.73
C SER A 118 -21.00 -3.85 5.47
N LYS A 119 -19.90 -4.00 4.74
CA LYS A 119 -18.54 -3.97 5.32
C LYS A 119 -18.24 -2.61 5.96
N GLY A 120 -18.50 -1.52 5.25
CA GLY A 120 -18.33 -0.16 5.76
C GLY A 120 -19.12 0.06 7.04
N LYS A 121 -20.41 -0.30 7.04
CA LYS A 121 -21.29 -0.18 8.21
C LYS A 121 -20.74 -0.92 9.42
N GLN A 122 -20.40 -2.20 9.28
CA GLN A 122 -19.88 -3.01 10.39
C GLN A 122 -18.56 -2.47 10.95
N LEU A 123 -17.66 -1.98 10.09
CA LEU A 123 -16.42 -1.34 10.51
C LEU A 123 -16.69 -0.05 11.31
N LEU A 124 -17.60 0.79 10.82
CA LEU A 124 -17.94 2.07 11.46
C LEU A 124 -18.71 1.86 12.78
N GLU A 125 -19.62 0.88 12.85
CA GLU A 125 -20.32 0.48 14.07
C GLU A 125 -19.36 0.02 15.16
N ALA A 126 -18.27 -0.67 14.77
CA ALA A 126 -17.20 -1.08 15.68
C ALA A 126 -16.27 0.08 16.11
N GLY A 127 -16.52 1.30 15.65
CA GLY A 127 -15.69 2.46 15.96
C GLY A 127 -14.42 2.58 15.12
N CYS A 128 -14.25 1.77 14.07
CA CYS A 128 -13.02 1.77 13.27
C CYS A 128 -12.89 3.05 12.44
N ILE A 129 -11.68 3.62 12.43
CA ILE A 129 -11.27 4.65 11.48
C ILE A 129 -10.64 3.94 10.29
N ILE A 130 -11.20 4.08 9.08
CA ILE A 130 -10.79 3.29 7.91
C ILE A 130 -10.38 4.17 6.72
N SER A 131 -9.51 3.63 5.87
CA SER A 131 -9.17 4.18 4.55
C SER A 131 -9.13 3.05 3.51
N GLU A 132 -9.56 3.33 2.28
CA GLU A 132 -9.54 2.38 1.16
C GLU A 132 -8.16 2.35 0.48
N PHE A 133 -7.46 1.20 0.50
CA PHE A 133 -6.06 1.00 0.08
C PHE A 133 -5.90 -0.05 -1.05
N GLY A 134 -6.96 -0.30 -1.81
CA GLY A 134 -7.13 -1.49 -2.65
C GLY A 134 -6.71 -1.33 -4.11
N THR A 135 -6.17 -0.19 -4.54
CA THR A 135 -5.86 0.10 -5.95
C THR A 135 -5.05 -0.99 -6.63
N ARG A 136 -3.93 -1.41 -6.02
CA ARG A 136 -2.94 -2.32 -6.63
C ARG A 136 -3.48 -3.71 -7.00
N ARG A 137 -4.53 -4.17 -6.32
CA ARG A 137 -5.10 -5.51 -6.53
C ARG A 137 -6.62 -5.48 -6.74
N ARG A 138 -7.17 -4.32 -7.10
CA ARG A 138 -8.59 -4.18 -7.41
C ARG A 138 -8.98 -5.14 -8.52
N ARG A 139 -10.19 -5.67 -8.49
CA ARG A 139 -10.68 -6.53 -9.58
C ARG A 139 -10.87 -5.72 -10.88
N SER A 140 -11.40 -4.52 -10.77
CA SER A 140 -11.48 -3.54 -11.84
C SER A 140 -11.52 -2.12 -11.27
N TYR A 141 -11.27 -1.10 -12.10
CA TYR A 141 -11.47 0.30 -11.71
C TYR A 141 -12.92 0.53 -11.23
N HIS A 142 -13.89 -0.02 -11.95
CA HIS A 142 -15.31 0.13 -11.64
C HIS A 142 -15.66 -0.34 -10.23
N ILE A 143 -15.07 -1.46 -9.78
CA ILE A 143 -15.31 -1.96 -8.43
C ILE A 143 -14.70 -1.08 -7.37
N GLN A 144 -13.49 -0.57 -7.60
CA GLN A 144 -12.88 0.35 -6.64
C GLN A 144 -13.71 1.63 -6.50
N ASP A 145 -14.20 2.16 -7.63
CA ASP A 145 -15.08 3.33 -7.67
C ASP A 145 -16.38 3.10 -6.87
N LEU A 146 -17.07 1.99 -7.12
CA LEU A 146 -18.26 1.57 -6.40
C LEU A 146 -17.99 1.38 -4.89
N VAL A 147 -16.88 0.75 -4.53
CA VAL A 147 -16.46 0.58 -3.12
C VAL A 147 -16.28 1.93 -2.44
N VAL A 148 -15.53 2.85 -3.04
CA VAL A 148 -15.30 4.19 -2.45
C VAL A 148 -16.63 4.92 -2.28
N GLN A 149 -17.49 4.90 -3.30
CA GLN A 149 -18.82 5.49 -3.23
C GLN A 149 -19.66 4.88 -2.10
N SER A 150 -19.68 3.55 -1.95
CA SER A 150 -20.43 2.86 -0.90
C SER A 150 -19.92 3.20 0.50
N LEU A 151 -18.62 3.29 0.71
CA LEU A 151 -18.04 3.67 2.00
C LEU A 151 -18.44 5.09 2.39
N LEU A 152 -18.36 6.04 1.46
CA LEU A 152 -18.78 7.42 1.69
C LEU A 152 -20.29 7.53 1.93
N LYS A 153 -21.08 6.72 1.22
CA LYS A 153 -22.54 6.62 1.41
C LYS A 153 -22.88 6.14 2.83
N VAL A 154 -22.22 5.10 3.35
CA VAL A 154 -22.39 4.66 4.75
C VAL A 154 -22.12 5.80 5.73
N ALA A 155 -21.00 6.50 5.55
CA ALA A 155 -20.62 7.60 6.45
C ALA A 155 -21.63 8.77 6.42
N LYS A 156 -22.28 8.99 5.27
CA LYS A 156 -23.33 10.00 5.10
C LYS A 156 -24.68 9.56 5.67
N ASP A 157 -25.07 8.31 5.41
CA ASP A 157 -26.37 7.76 5.82
C ASP A 157 -26.42 7.50 7.33
N LEU A 158 -25.26 7.22 7.95
CA LEU A 158 -25.12 6.86 9.36
C LEU A 158 -24.03 7.72 10.06
N PRO A 159 -24.24 9.05 10.20
CA PRO A 159 -23.21 9.97 10.69
C PRO A 159 -22.88 9.81 12.18
N ASP A 160 -23.77 9.19 12.95
CA ASP A 160 -23.63 9.02 14.41
C ASP A 160 -22.87 7.74 14.81
N LEU A 161 -22.35 6.97 13.84
CA LEU A 161 -21.50 5.82 14.14
C LEU A 161 -20.17 6.25 14.74
N GLY A 162 -19.60 5.42 15.62
CA GLY A 162 -18.35 5.75 16.31
C GLY A 162 -17.12 5.79 15.40
N GLY A 163 -17.16 5.11 14.25
CA GLY A 163 -16.08 5.03 13.28
C GLY A 163 -16.15 6.09 12.18
N LYS A 164 -15.13 6.14 11.32
CA LYS A 164 -15.01 7.15 10.26
C LYS A 164 -14.38 6.59 9.00
N VAL A 165 -14.80 7.10 7.84
CA VAL A 165 -14.09 6.92 6.57
C VAL A 165 -13.20 8.13 6.37
N MET A 166 -11.87 7.93 6.39
CA MET A 166 -10.91 9.02 6.22
C MET A 166 -10.72 9.41 4.75
N GLY A 167 -10.82 8.44 3.85
CA GLY A 167 -10.65 8.63 2.41
C GLY A 167 -10.13 7.38 1.69
N THR A 168 -9.45 7.59 0.57
CA THR A 168 -8.88 6.54 -0.27
C THR A 168 -7.43 6.86 -0.64
N SER A 169 -6.58 5.84 -0.81
CA SER A 169 -5.23 6.02 -1.37
C SER A 169 -5.22 6.24 -2.88
N ASN A 170 -6.36 6.06 -3.55
CA ASN A 170 -6.47 6.35 -4.97
C ASN A 170 -6.74 7.85 -5.15
N VAL A 171 -5.69 8.59 -5.50
CA VAL A 171 -5.72 10.06 -5.65
C VAL A 171 -6.79 10.52 -6.64
N HIS A 172 -6.98 9.78 -7.73
CA HIS A 172 -8.02 10.09 -8.72
C HIS A 172 -9.44 9.85 -8.17
N LEU A 173 -9.68 8.76 -7.42
CA LEU A 173 -10.98 8.55 -6.77
C LEU A 173 -11.22 9.53 -5.62
N ALA A 174 -10.17 9.97 -4.93
CA ALA A 174 -10.25 11.05 -3.95
C ALA A 174 -10.72 12.36 -4.61
N TYR A 175 -10.14 12.71 -5.76
CA TYR A 175 -10.57 13.83 -6.60
C TYR A 175 -12.03 13.69 -7.04
N LYS A 176 -12.37 12.56 -7.69
CA LYS A 176 -13.71 12.28 -8.23
C LYS A 176 -14.81 12.35 -7.17
N HIS A 177 -14.57 11.77 -6.00
CA HIS A 177 -15.57 11.68 -4.91
C HIS A 177 -15.44 12.79 -3.87
N LYS A 178 -14.56 13.78 -4.08
CA LYS A 178 -14.32 14.90 -3.16
C LYS A 178 -14.05 14.43 -1.72
N THR A 179 -13.22 13.41 -1.60
CA THR A 179 -12.76 12.87 -0.32
C THR A 179 -11.24 13.06 -0.18
N ASN A 180 -10.69 12.82 1.01
CA ASN A 180 -9.26 13.02 1.23
C ASN A 180 -8.42 11.93 0.52
N PRO A 181 -7.32 12.31 -0.15
CA PRO A 181 -6.27 11.36 -0.51
C PRO A 181 -5.52 10.92 0.76
N ILE A 182 -5.33 9.62 0.94
CA ILE A 182 -4.67 9.04 2.12
C ILE A 182 -3.39 8.32 1.71
N GLY A 183 -2.29 8.59 2.40
CA GLY A 183 -1.02 7.92 2.17
C GLY A 183 -0.12 7.91 3.40
N THR A 184 0.84 6.99 3.39
CA THR A 184 1.98 6.99 4.31
C THR A 184 3.24 6.71 3.50
N ILE A 185 4.39 6.91 4.12
CA ILE A 185 5.67 6.44 3.59
C ILE A 185 5.62 4.92 3.27
N ALA A 186 6.31 4.50 2.22
CA ALA A 186 6.40 3.11 1.77
C ALA A 186 7.79 2.51 2.00
N HIS A 187 7.91 1.19 1.94
CA HIS A 187 9.17 0.47 2.19
C HIS A 187 10.29 0.90 1.25
N GLU A 188 9.98 1.17 -0.01
CA GLU A 188 10.99 1.53 -1.01
C GLU A 188 11.84 2.73 -0.60
N TRP A 189 11.28 3.66 0.18
CA TRP A 189 12.01 4.79 0.72
C TRP A 189 13.16 4.35 1.65
N PHE A 190 12.82 3.53 2.64
CA PHE A 190 13.80 2.96 3.58
C PHE A 190 14.78 2.03 2.85
N MET A 191 14.29 1.24 1.90
CA MET A 191 15.12 0.34 1.09
C MET A 191 16.17 1.12 0.30
N ALA A 192 15.76 2.17 -0.42
CA ALA A 192 16.67 3.00 -1.20
C ALA A 192 17.65 3.78 -0.32
N VAL A 193 17.18 4.37 0.79
CA VAL A 193 18.05 5.06 1.73
C VAL A 193 19.10 4.10 2.29
N GLY A 194 18.71 2.88 2.67
CA GLY A 194 19.65 1.85 3.12
C GLY A 194 20.65 1.43 2.05
N ALA A 195 20.20 1.29 0.79
CA ALA A 195 21.07 0.93 -0.33
C ALA A 195 22.06 2.05 -0.70
N ILE A 196 21.62 3.32 -0.69
CA ILE A 196 22.45 4.49 -1.08
C ILE A 196 23.38 4.93 0.06
N HIS A 197 22.87 4.98 1.29
CA HIS A 197 23.57 5.60 2.43
C HIS A 197 24.12 4.59 3.45
N GLY A 198 23.91 3.29 3.24
CA GLY A 198 24.29 2.24 4.17
C GLY A 198 23.19 1.90 5.18
N TYR A 199 23.25 0.69 5.73
CA TYR A 199 22.15 0.12 6.51
C TYR A 199 22.21 0.41 8.03
N ASP A 200 23.38 0.68 8.61
CA ASP A 200 23.57 0.73 10.07
C ASP A 200 22.63 1.71 10.81
N ASN A 201 22.25 2.83 10.19
CA ASN A 201 21.29 3.81 10.72
C ASN A 201 20.22 4.21 9.68
N ALA A 202 19.88 3.26 8.78
CA ALA A 202 19.02 3.56 7.65
C ALA A 202 17.61 4.02 8.06
N ASN A 203 17.07 3.51 9.17
CA ASN A 203 15.74 3.90 9.65
C ASN A 203 15.70 5.38 10.02
N GLY A 204 16.54 5.81 10.96
CA GLY A 204 16.62 7.20 11.40
C GLY A 204 16.98 8.14 10.26
N LYS A 205 17.94 7.77 9.41
CA LYS A 205 18.31 8.57 8.23
C LYS A 205 17.13 8.75 7.26
N ALA A 206 16.35 7.69 7.03
CA ALA A 206 15.16 7.75 6.17
C ALA A 206 14.09 8.68 6.77
N LEU A 207 13.88 8.63 8.09
CA LEU A 207 12.95 9.54 8.77
C LEU A 207 13.43 11.00 8.70
N ASP A 208 14.71 11.27 8.89
CA ASP A 208 15.27 12.64 8.85
C ASP A 208 15.15 13.26 7.44
N LEU A 209 15.44 12.47 6.40
CA LEU A 209 15.29 12.91 5.01
C LEU A 209 13.81 13.15 4.65
N TRP A 210 12.91 12.31 5.16
CA TRP A 210 11.46 12.50 4.98
C TRP A 210 10.98 13.78 5.67
N GLU A 211 11.40 14.02 6.92
CA GLU A 211 11.04 15.21 7.70
C GLU A 211 11.61 16.50 7.08
N THR A 212 12.80 16.43 6.45
CA THR A 212 13.37 17.54 5.69
C THR A 212 12.49 17.93 4.49
N THR A 213 11.85 16.95 3.86
CA THR A 213 10.97 17.15 2.69
C THR A 213 9.56 17.58 3.12
N TYR A 214 9.02 16.98 4.19
CA TYR A 214 7.66 17.19 4.68
C TYR A 214 7.67 17.58 6.17
N PRO A 215 8.07 18.81 6.52
CA PRO A 215 8.17 19.23 7.91
C PRO A 215 6.78 19.26 8.58
N ASN A 216 6.66 18.58 9.72
CA ASN A 216 5.45 18.52 10.57
C ASN A 216 4.20 17.85 9.94
N VAL A 217 4.31 17.29 8.73
CA VAL A 217 3.20 16.63 8.02
C VAL A 217 3.64 15.26 7.51
N LEU A 218 2.69 14.33 7.37
CA LEU A 218 2.96 12.95 6.90
C LEU A 218 3.98 12.15 7.77
N LEU A 219 4.08 12.46 9.06
CA LEU A 219 5.02 11.81 9.99
C LEU A 219 4.42 10.54 10.63
N LEU A 220 4.20 9.51 9.82
CA LEU A 220 3.77 8.16 10.24
C LEU A 220 4.83 7.15 9.78
N ALA A 221 5.51 6.51 10.73
CA ALA A 221 6.68 5.67 10.42
C ALA A 221 6.28 4.24 10.08
N LEU A 222 6.83 3.71 8.98
CA LEU A 222 6.73 2.30 8.63
C LEU A 222 7.91 1.55 9.25
N THR A 223 7.65 0.61 10.16
CA THR A 223 8.70 0.12 11.07
C THR A 223 9.37 -1.17 10.60
N ASP A 224 8.73 -1.96 9.74
CA ASP A 224 9.15 -3.33 9.46
C ASP A 224 10.07 -3.48 8.23
N THR A 225 10.54 -2.40 7.59
CA THR A 225 11.42 -2.55 6.40
C THR A 225 12.64 -3.43 6.69
N PHE A 226 13.30 -3.21 7.83
CA PHE A 226 14.45 -4.00 8.29
C PHE A 226 14.14 -4.80 9.57
N SER A 227 12.87 -5.10 9.83
CA SER A 227 12.27 -5.51 11.12
C SER A 227 11.96 -4.35 12.07
N THR A 228 10.84 -4.48 12.76
CA THR A 228 10.34 -3.53 13.75
C THR A 228 11.26 -3.41 14.95
N GLU A 229 11.92 -4.50 15.37
CA GLU A 229 12.88 -4.43 16.48
C GLU A 229 14.14 -3.64 16.09
N ALA A 230 14.65 -3.82 14.86
CA ALA A 230 15.75 -2.99 14.34
C ALA A 230 15.36 -1.51 14.26
N PHE A 231 14.13 -1.22 13.84
CA PHE A 231 13.60 0.14 13.85
C PHE A 231 13.53 0.71 15.27
N PHE A 232 13.00 -0.05 16.24
CA PHE A 232 12.89 0.42 17.62
C PHE A 232 14.24 0.66 18.28
N GLN A 233 15.27 -0.14 17.99
CA GLN A 233 16.63 0.09 18.48
C GLN A 233 17.23 1.43 18.04
N ASP A 234 16.89 1.89 16.84
CA ASP A 234 17.27 3.23 16.34
C ASP A 234 16.34 4.30 16.94
N PHE A 235 15.03 4.04 16.93
CA PHE A 235 14.00 4.99 17.36
C PHE A 235 14.16 5.42 18.83
N VAL A 236 14.53 4.51 19.74
CA VAL A 236 14.76 4.84 21.17
C VAL A 236 15.97 5.75 21.41
N GLN A 237 16.90 5.83 20.45
CA GLN A 237 18.07 6.72 20.56
C GLN A 237 17.72 8.18 20.27
N ASP A 238 16.53 8.46 19.71
CA ASP A 238 16.04 9.81 19.45
C ASP A 238 14.59 10.03 19.97
N PRO A 239 14.41 10.26 21.28
CA PRO A 239 13.11 10.59 21.85
C PRO A 239 12.50 11.88 21.29
N ALA A 240 13.30 12.80 20.74
CA ALA A 240 12.78 14.02 20.13
C ALA A 240 12.06 13.70 18.81
N ARG A 241 12.66 12.84 17.97
CA ARG A 241 12.00 12.30 16.77
C ARG A 241 10.74 11.53 17.14
N ALA A 242 10.80 10.67 18.16
CA ALA A 242 9.63 9.92 18.60
C ALA A 242 8.47 10.81 19.10
N ARG A 243 8.75 12.01 19.63
CA ARG A 243 7.72 13.01 19.95
C ARG A 243 7.11 13.65 18.71
N ARG A 244 7.92 14.02 17.71
CA ARG A 244 7.45 14.67 16.48
C ARG A 244 6.65 13.74 15.57
N TRP A 245 7.07 12.47 15.45
CA TRP A 245 6.36 11.47 14.65
C TRP A 245 5.05 11.05 15.32
N ARG A 246 3.94 11.14 14.59
CA ARG A 246 2.57 11.05 15.15
C ARG A 246 2.08 9.62 15.36
N GLY A 247 2.77 8.65 14.77
CA GLY A 247 2.37 7.25 14.89
C GLY A 247 3.21 6.32 14.04
N LEU A 248 2.81 5.06 14.06
CA LEU A 248 3.48 3.95 13.41
C LEU A 248 2.51 3.23 12.47
N ARG A 249 3.02 2.62 11.40
CA ARG A 249 2.28 1.73 10.52
C ARG A 249 2.81 0.31 10.67
N GLN A 250 1.91 -0.61 11.00
CA GLN A 250 2.15 -2.05 11.06
C GLN A 250 1.75 -2.68 9.72
N ASP A 251 2.70 -3.37 9.09
CA ASP A 251 2.54 -3.90 7.73
C ASP A 251 3.10 -5.33 7.53
N SER A 252 3.56 -5.98 8.60
CA SER A 252 3.88 -7.41 8.63
C SER A 252 4.01 -7.95 10.06
N GLY A 253 4.13 -9.26 10.21
CA GLY A 253 4.23 -9.94 11.51
C GLY A 253 2.88 -10.10 12.21
N ASP A 254 2.90 -10.52 13.48
CA ASP A 254 1.67 -10.63 14.28
C ASP A 254 1.18 -9.23 14.72
N PRO A 255 0.05 -8.74 14.20
CA PRO A 255 -0.43 -7.40 14.54
C PRO A 255 -0.86 -7.29 16.01
N TYR A 256 -1.18 -8.40 16.68
CA TYR A 256 -1.65 -8.39 18.07
C TYR A 256 -0.53 -8.25 19.10
N VAL A 257 0.73 -8.50 18.71
CA VAL A 257 1.89 -8.21 19.59
C VAL A 257 2.47 -6.82 19.34
N TYR A 258 2.16 -6.21 18.19
CA TYR A 258 2.72 -4.94 17.77
C TYR A 258 2.34 -3.78 18.69
N ALA A 259 1.04 -3.60 18.99
CA ALA A 259 0.59 -2.51 19.85
C ALA A 259 1.13 -2.61 21.30
N PRO A 260 1.09 -3.77 21.98
CA PRO A 260 1.76 -3.95 23.27
C PRO A 260 3.24 -3.56 23.22
N ARG A 261 3.98 -4.01 22.19
CA ARG A 261 5.40 -3.69 22.04
C ARG A 261 5.64 -2.20 21.80
N ALA A 262 4.86 -1.56 20.93
CA ALA A 262 4.96 -0.13 20.65
C ALA A 262 4.72 0.72 21.91
N LYS A 263 3.78 0.30 22.78
CA LYS A 263 3.55 0.94 24.09
C LYS A 263 4.81 0.91 24.94
N GLU A 264 5.45 -0.25 25.09
CA GLU A 264 6.69 -0.38 25.88
C GLU A 264 7.79 0.56 25.37
N ILE A 265 7.94 0.66 24.04
CA ILE A 265 8.91 1.53 23.40
C ILE A 265 8.63 3.01 23.66
N TYR A 266 7.38 3.47 23.52
CA TYR A 266 7.05 4.86 23.87
C TYR A 266 7.25 5.14 25.36
N GLN A 267 6.85 4.22 26.23
CA GLN A 267 6.99 4.36 27.68
C GLN A 267 8.46 4.40 28.11
N SER A 268 9.35 3.62 27.50
CA SER A 268 10.79 3.64 27.80
C SER A 268 11.45 4.98 27.47
N MET A 269 10.89 5.74 26.53
CA MET A 269 11.31 7.11 26.19
C MET A 269 10.59 8.20 26.99
N GLY A 270 9.69 7.84 27.90
CA GLY A 270 8.86 8.80 28.64
C GLY A 270 7.85 9.54 27.75
N ILE A 271 7.36 8.91 26.69
CA ILE A 271 6.38 9.45 25.75
C ILE A 271 5.01 8.82 26.04
N ASP A 272 3.97 9.65 26.08
CA ASP A 272 2.60 9.17 26.22
C ASP A 272 2.14 8.54 24.90
N HIS A 273 1.99 7.22 24.89
CA HIS A 273 1.57 6.47 23.71
C HIS A 273 0.12 6.77 23.30
N ARG A 274 -0.69 7.33 24.20
CA ARG A 274 -2.11 7.67 23.94
C ARG A 274 -2.27 8.87 22.99
N GLU A 275 -1.22 9.67 22.85
CA GLU A 275 -1.14 10.75 21.86
C GLU A 275 -0.71 10.24 20.47
N LYS A 276 -0.40 8.93 20.36
CA LYS A 276 0.10 8.31 19.13
C LYS A 276 -0.96 7.43 18.49
N MET A 277 -0.77 7.20 17.20
CA MET A 277 -1.62 6.33 16.38
C MET A 277 -0.86 5.10 15.88
N ILE A 278 -1.57 3.99 15.73
CA ILE A 278 -1.14 2.84 14.94
C ILE A 278 -2.05 2.68 13.71
N ILE A 279 -1.45 2.57 12.54
CA ILE A 279 -2.14 2.22 11.29
C ILE A 279 -1.87 0.74 11.01
N PHE A 280 -2.91 -0.07 10.95
CA PHE A 280 -2.81 -1.46 10.52
C PHE A 280 -3.15 -1.56 9.04
N SER A 281 -2.24 -2.10 8.23
CA SER A 281 -2.43 -2.24 6.78
C SER A 281 -2.14 -3.64 6.23
N ASP A 282 -1.63 -4.56 7.06
CA ASP A 282 -1.34 -5.92 6.63
C ASP A 282 -2.60 -6.77 6.50
N ALA A 283 -3.06 -6.93 5.25
CA ALA A 283 -4.18 -7.79 4.85
C ALA A 283 -5.38 -7.70 5.81
N VAL A 284 -5.80 -6.47 6.10
CA VAL A 284 -6.88 -6.20 7.05
C VAL A 284 -8.22 -6.66 6.47
N ASN A 285 -8.95 -7.45 7.24
CA ASN A 285 -10.34 -7.83 6.99
C ASN A 285 -11.20 -7.40 8.19
N LEU A 286 -12.52 -7.66 8.13
CA LEU A 286 -13.44 -7.25 9.18
C LEU A 286 -13.07 -7.81 10.57
N ASP A 287 -12.89 -9.13 10.71
CA ASP A 287 -12.56 -9.76 12.00
C ASP A 287 -11.26 -9.18 12.59
N LYS A 288 -10.21 -9.07 11.76
CA LYS A 288 -8.92 -8.52 12.16
C LYS A 288 -9.07 -7.07 12.63
N ALA A 289 -9.80 -6.23 11.89
CA ALA A 289 -10.02 -4.83 12.25
C ALA A 289 -10.76 -4.68 13.60
N LEU A 290 -11.85 -5.42 13.80
CA LEU A 290 -12.63 -5.38 15.05
C LEU A 290 -11.81 -5.81 16.26
N ARG A 291 -11.03 -6.89 16.13
CA ARG A 291 -10.19 -7.39 17.23
C ARG A 291 -9.05 -6.43 17.56
N LEU A 292 -8.38 -5.89 16.54
CA LEU A 292 -7.32 -4.89 16.74
C LEU A 292 -7.85 -3.59 17.31
N LYS A 293 -9.03 -3.13 16.86
CA LYS A 293 -9.69 -1.94 17.41
C LYS A 293 -9.95 -2.11 18.90
N LYS A 294 -10.54 -3.23 19.30
CA LYS A 294 -10.78 -3.56 20.71
C LYS A 294 -9.48 -3.56 21.52
N GLN A 295 -8.44 -4.23 21.02
CA GLN A 295 -7.15 -4.28 21.71
C GLN A 295 -6.52 -2.88 21.85
N CYS A 296 -6.54 -2.07 20.79
CA CYS A 296 -6.01 -0.71 20.84
C CYS A 296 -6.77 0.17 21.83
N ASP A 297 -8.10 0.04 21.92
CA ASP A 297 -8.91 0.77 22.90
C ASP A 297 -8.54 0.36 24.34
N GLU A 298 -8.37 -0.93 24.61
CA GLU A 298 -7.96 -1.45 25.91
C GLU A 298 -6.54 -0.98 26.29
N ILE A 299 -5.64 -0.87 25.31
CA ILE A 299 -4.26 -0.39 25.51
C ILE A 299 -4.19 1.15 25.61
N GLY A 300 -5.15 1.86 25.01
CA GLY A 300 -5.23 3.32 24.90
C GLY A 300 -4.56 3.92 23.66
N PHE A 301 -4.30 3.14 22.60
CA PHE A 301 -3.80 3.67 21.33
C PHE A 301 -4.95 4.16 20.45
N GLN A 302 -4.73 5.26 19.72
CA GLN A 302 -5.54 5.56 18.55
C GLN A 302 -5.22 4.54 17.45
N SER A 303 -6.23 4.02 16.76
CA SER A 303 -6.05 3.05 15.68
C SER A 303 -6.79 3.45 14.43
N SER A 304 -6.18 3.13 13.28
CA SER A 304 -6.82 3.24 11.97
C SER A 304 -6.43 2.06 11.09
N PHE A 305 -7.22 1.81 10.05
CA PHE A 305 -7.11 0.62 9.22
C PHE A 305 -7.07 0.99 7.73
N GLY A 306 -5.93 0.70 7.10
CA GLY A 306 -5.79 0.76 5.64
C GLY A 306 -6.24 -0.57 5.04
N ILE A 307 -7.41 -0.59 4.40
CA ILE A 307 -8.04 -1.84 3.96
C ILE A 307 -7.98 -1.91 2.43
N GLY A 308 -7.26 -2.91 1.92
CA GLY A 308 -7.02 -3.09 0.49
C GLY A 308 -7.91 -4.12 -0.18
N THR A 309 -7.31 -5.24 -0.59
CA THR A 309 -7.94 -6.33 -1.37
C THR A 309 -9.27 -6.82 -0.81
N PHE A 310 -9.45 -6.82 0.52
CA PHE A 310 -10.71 -7.21 1.16
C PHE A 310 -11.91 -6.36 0.71
N LEU A 311 -11.68 -5.10 0.33
CA LEU A 311 -12.71 -4.23 -0.20
C LEU A 311 -12.83 -4.35 -1.73
N THR A 312 -11.70 -4.31 -2.45
CA THR A 312 -11.70 -4.10 -3.91
C THR A 312 -11.63 -5.38 -4.75
N ASN A 313 -11.48 -6.54 -4.13
CA ASN A 313 -11.38 -7.83 -4.83
C ASN A 313 -11.89 -9.00 -3.96
N ASP A 314 -13.13 -8.87 -3.46
CA ASP A 314 -13.81 -9.91 -2.68
C ASP A 314 -15.00 -10.50 -3.46
N PHE A 315 -14.71 -11.53 -4.25
CA PHE A 315 -15.67 -12.15 -5.17
C PHE A 315 -15.79 -13.66 -4.92
N CYS A 316 -16.95 -14.20 -5.27
CA CYS A 316 -17.18 -15.63 -5.36
C CYS A 316 -17.46 -16.01 -6.83
N SER A 317 -17.17 -17.25 -7.20
CA SER A 317 -17.41 -17.74 -8.56
C SER A 317 -18.91 -17.92 -8.84
N LEU A 318 -19.37 -17.51 -10.03
CA LEU A 318 -20.79 -17.66 -10.41
C LEU A 318 -21.15 -19.13 -10.59
N SER A 319 -20.28 -19.90 -11.25
CA SER A 319 -20.49 -21.33 -11.50
C SER A 319 -20.67 -22.16 -10.22
N SER A 320 -20.07 -21.73 -9.09
CA SER A 320 -20.25 -22.39 -7.79
C SER A 320 -21.55 -22.00 -7.07
N GLY A 321 -22.31 -21.03 -7.60
CA GLY A 321 -23.44 -20.42 -6.90
C GLY A 321 -23.01 -19.58 -5.70
N GLY A 322 -21.83 -18.94 -5.77
CA GLY A 322 -21.30 -18.10 -4.70
C GLY A 322 -20.63 -18.84 -3.54
N ARG A 323 -20.39 -20.15 -3.67
CA ARG A 323 -19.80 -21.00 -2.61
C ARG A 323 -18.27 -20.97 -2.58
N GLU A 324 -17.65 -20.81 -3.74
CA GLU A 324 -16.19 -20.78 -3.87
C GLU A 324 -15.69 -19.36 -4.10
N LYS A 325 -14.56 -19.01 -3.48
CA LYS A 325 -13.92 -17.70 -3.66
C LYS A 325 -13.18 -17.64 -5.00
N SER A 326 -13.50 -16.63 -5.81
CA SER A 326 -12.63 -16.22 -6.93
C SER A 326 -11.52 -15.36 -6.32
N LYS A 327 -10.33 -15.95 -6.19
CA LYS A 327 -9.22 -15.36 -5.43
C LYS A 327 -8.61 -14.19 -6.20
N ALA A 328 -8.26 -13.12 -5.49
CA ALA A 328 -7.45 -12.04 -6.04
C ALA A 328 -6.08 -12.53 -6.52
N LEU A 329 -5.54 -11.92 -7.58
CA LEU A 329 -4.20 -12.20 -8.05
C LEU A 329 -3.15 -11.77 -7.01
N ASN A 330 -2.29 -12.70 -6.60
CA ASN A 330 -1.21 -12.41 -5.66
C ASN A 330 0.05 -11.97 -6.41
N MET A 331 0.25 -10.66 -6.49
CA MET A 331 1.37 -10.05 -7.21
C MET A 331 1.96 -8.88 -6.42
N VAL A 332 3.21 -8.55 -6.74
CA VAL A 332 3.97 -7.44 -6.16
C VAL A 332 4.93 -6.89 -7.21
N ILE A 333 5.11 -5.57 -7.23
CA ILE A 333 6.28 -4.90 -7.81
C ILE A 333 7.04 -4.29 -6.64
N LYS A 334 8.37 -4.41 -6.65
CA LYS A 334 9.23 -4.00 -5.53
C LYS A 334 10.50 -3.35 -6.07
N LEU A 335 11.01 -2.37 -5.34
CA LEU A 335 12.32 -1.80 -5.60
C LEU A 335 13.41 -2.87 -5.49
N ASN A 336 14.12 -3.13 -6.59
CA ASN A 336 15.15 -4.18 -6.66
C ASN A 336 16.57 -3.61 -6.45
N ASN A 337 16.90 -2.52 -7.15
CA ASN A 337 18.24 -1.93 -7.13
C ASN A 337 18.15 -0.41 -7.27
N VAL A 338 19.06 0.33 -6.63
CA VAL A 338 19.26 1.77 -6.83
C VAL A 338 20.75 2.06 -6.89
N GLY A 339 21.19 2.78 -7.94
CA GLY A 339 22.59 3.18 -8.08
C GLY A 339 23.58 2.01 -8.13
N GLY A 340 23.15 0.84 -8.64
CA GLY A 340 23.94 -0.39 -8.65
C GLY A 340 23.89 -1.19 -7.34
N GLN A 341 23.25 -0.68 -6.28
CA GLN A 341 23.14 -1.35 -4.99
C GLN A 341 21.82 -2.10 -4.82
N HIS A 342 21.89 -3.34 -4.35
CA HIS A 342 20.69 -4.14 -4.08
C HIS A 342 19.89 -3.57 -2.90
N CYS A 343 18.59 -3.44 -3.14
CA CYS A 343 17.61 -3.08 -2.13
C CYS A 343 17.05 -4.35 -1.48
N VAL A 344 16.80 -4.33 -0.17
CA VAL A 344 16.23 -5.47 0.56
C VAL A 344 15.13 -5.05 1.52
N LYS A 345 14.14 -5.92 1.71
CA LYS A 345 13.16 -5.86 2.80
C LYS A 345 13.31 -7.12 3.66
N ILE A 346 13.47 -6.94 4.97
CA ILE A 346 13.51 -8.05 5.93
C ILE A 346 12.09 -8.40 6.43
N SER A 347 11.25 -7.41 6.74
CA SER A 347 9.92 -7.59 7.38
C SER A 347 10.00 -8.13 8.81
N ASP A 348 8.86 -8.21 9.50
CA ASP A 348 8.73 -8.94 10.76
C ASP A 348 8.45 -10.45 10.55
N GLU A 349 8.17 -10.86 9.31
CA GLU A 349 8.20 -12.26 8.90
C GLU A 349 9.64 -12.63 8.47
N LEU A 350 10.50 -12.93 9.45
CA LEU A 350 11.96 -13.04 9.23
C LEU A 350 12.39 -14.09 8.19
N THR A 351 11.51 -15.02 7.82
CA THR A 351 11.74 -16.05 6.78
C THR A 351 11.30 -15.62 5.38
N LYS A 352 10.54 -14.53 5.23
CA LYS A 352 10.01 -14.04 3.95
C LYS A 352 10.70 -12.75 3.47
N ASN A 353 12.03 -12.74 3.49
CA ASN A 353 12.80 -11.57 3.05
C ASN A 353 12.70 -11.39 1.53
N THR A 354 12.88 -10.16 1.05
CA THR A 354 12.93 -9.86 -0.39
C THR A 354 14.22 -9.13 -0.74
N GLY A 355 14.79 -9.48 -1.90
CA GLY A 355 16.00 -8.88 -2.45
C GLY A 355 17.16 -9.89 -2.54
N ASP A 356 18.34 -9.40 -2.88
CA ASP A 356 19.54 -10.20 -3.06
C ASP A 356 19.93 -10.98 -1.77
N PRO A 357 20.12 -12.32 -1.81
CA PRO A 357 20.39 -13.13 -0.62
C PRO A 357 21.65 -12.74 0.16
N ASP A 358 22.72 -12.32 -0.51
CA ASP A 358 23.96 -11.87 0.15
C ASP A 358 23.71 -10.57 0.91
N THR A 359 23.00 -9.63 0.30
CA THR A 359 22.60 -8.37 0.91
C THR A 359 21.65 -8.59 2.08
N VAL A 360 20.67 -9.49 1.96
CA VAL A 360 19.79 -9.87 3.08
C VAL A 360 20.60 -10.39 4.27
N ARG A 361 21.53 -11.32 4.04
CA ARG A 361 22.41 -11.86 5.10
C ARG A 361 23.25 -10.77 5.76
N ARG A 362 23.81 -9.85 4.96
CA ARG A 362 24.57 -8.70 5.46
C ARG A 362 23.71 -7.79 6.34
N VAL A 363 22.51 -7.44 5.88
CA VAL A 363 21.59 -6.55 6.61
C VAL A 363 21.09 -7.20 7.90
N LYS A 364 20.76 -8.49 7.89
CA LYS A 364 20.45 -9.24 9.12
C LYS A 364 21.60 -9.19 10.13
N LYS A 365 22.84 -9.32 9.67
CA LYS A 365 24.03 -9.22 10.54
C LYS A 365 24.19 -7.82 11.14
N ILE A 366 23.98 -6.76 10.36
CA ILE A 366 24.04 -5.36 10.82
C ILE A 366 23.05 -5.14 11.96
N PHE A 367 21.80 -5.56 11.77
CA PHE A 367 20.74 -5.40 12.77
C PHE A 367 20.66 -6.52 13.81
N ARG A 368 21.64 -7.43 13.83
CA ARG A 368 21.71 -8.57 14.78
C ARG A 368 20.44 -9.44 14.78
N ILE A 369 19.81 -9.58 13.63
CA ILE A 369 18.63 -10.42 13.41
C ILE A 369 19.09 -11.86 13.20
N THR A 370 18.48 -12.81 13.93
CA THR A 370 18.79 -14.24 13.78
C THR A 370 18.52 -14.70 12.34
N ILE A 371 19.47 -15.45 11.79
CA ILE A 371 19.41 -15.97 10.41
C ILE A 371 18.42 -17.12 10.31
#